data_AF-A0A956QK98-F1
#
_entry.id   AF-A0A956QK98-F1
#
_cell.length_a   1.000
_cell.length_b   1.000
_cell.length_c   1.000
_cell.angle_alpha   90.00
_cell.angle_beta   90.00
_cell.angle_gamma   90.00
#
_symmetry.space_group_name_H-M   'P 1'
#
loop_
_entity.id
_entity.type
_entity.pdbx_description
1 polymer ?
#
loop_
_entity_poly.entity_id
_entity_poly.type
_entity_poly.pdbx_seq_one_letter_code
_entity_poly.pdbx_strand_id
1 'polypeptide(L)'
;MGWKLSLLARKAQPDDDFDRLAEALGFTPPATETVTFDRGLYPSPGVAMARWNEHLVVLSDELAGQLLNAPEQTNPGRRTLAALGPHRLLVAGLHSVTDFYGYALFEQGRLVRGRVGAADDGVIWEQGPPFAWEDPRDDEFEGETAVFTFLTEVFGGLLDAADDNLFALEFQRYQAGLKSKLKRLFGL
;
A
#
# COMPACT_ATOMS: atom_id res chain seq x y z
N MET A 1 2.83 -15.51 14.11
CA MET A 1 3.65 -14.33 13.73
C MET A 1 2.67 -13.28 13.26
N GLY A 2 2.86 -12.00 13.61
CA GLY A 2 1.95 -10.94 13.16
C GLY A 2 2.30 -10.43 11.76
N TRP A 3 1.30 -9.96 11.01
CA TRP A 3 1.48 -9.34 9.70
C TRP A 3 1.94 -7.89 9.84
N LYS A 4 2.79 -7.47 8.91
CA LYS A 4 3.09 -6.07 8.63
C LYS A 4 3.01 -5.88 7.14
N LEU A 5 2.10 -5.04 6.68
CA LEU A 5 1.82 -4.83 5.26
C LEU A 5 1.62 -3.34 5.03
N SER A 6 2.33 -2.80 4.05
CA SER A 6 2.11 -1.45 3.54
C SER A 6 2.22 -1.49 2.03
N LEU A 7 1.07 -1.51 1.36
CA LEU A 7 0.95 -1.91 -0.04
C LEU A 7 0.07 -0.94 -0.84
N LEU A 8 0.46 -0.70 -2.08
CA LEU A 8 -0.36 -0.08 -3.10
C LEU A 8 -0.43 -1.02 -4.29
N ALA A 9 -1.60 -1.11 -4.94
CA ALA A 9 -1.78 -1.93 -6.12
C ALA A 9 -2.74 -1.29 -7.12
N ARG A 10 -2.39 -1.38 -8.40
CA ARG A 10 -3.27 -1.05 -9.53
C ARG A 10 -3.06 -2.04 -10.66
N LYS A 11 -3.99 -2.11 -11.61
CA LYS A 11 -3.76 -2.86 -12.87
C LYS A 11 -2.44 -2.41 -13.51
N ALA A 12 -1.59 -3.37 -13.84
CA ALA A 12 -0.35 -3.13 -14.54
C ALA A 12 -0.65 -2.57 -15.93
N GLN A 13 0.11 -1.56 -16.34
CA GLN A 13 0.07 -1.03 -17.69
C GLN A 13 1.21 -1.63 -18.51
N PRO A 14 1.03 -1.82 -19.84
CA PRO A 14 2.08 -2.36 -20.70
C PRO A 14 3.36 -1.54 -20.70
N ASP A 15 3.25 -0.24 -20.46
CA ASP A 15 4.33 0.75 -20.45
C ASP A 15 4.86 1.06 -19.04
N ASP A 16 4.46 0.29 -18.02
CA ASP A 16 5.01 0.41 -16.67
C ASP A 16 6.53 0.15 -16.69
N ASP A 17 7.31 1.21 -16.55
CA ASP A 17 8.76 1.18 -16.36
C ASP A 17 9.06 1.46 -14.89
N PHE A 18 9.64 0.50 -14.19
CA PHE A 18 9.86 0.59 -12.74
C PHE A 18 10.87 1.68 -12.37
N ASP A 19 11.88 1.95 -13.19
CA ASP A 19 12.86 2.99 -12.92
C ASP A 19 12.21 4.38 -13.06
N ARG A 20 11.42 4.58 -14.12
CA ARG A 20 10.66 5.83 -14.32
C ARG A 20 9.63 6.03 -13.23
N LEU A 21 8.94 4.97 -12.82
CA LEU A 21 7.94 5.04 -11.76
C LEU A 21 8.60 5.33 -10.41
N ALA A 22 9.74 4.69 -10.11
CA ALA A 22 10.52 4.98 -8.90
C ALA A 22 10.94 6.45 -8.86
N GLU A 23 11.45 6.99 -9.96
CA GLU A 23 11.82 8.41 -10.07
C GLU A 23 10.61 9.34 -9.85
N ALA A 24 9.47 9.04 -10.49
CA ALA A 24 8.23 9.81 -10.33
C ALA A 24 7.70 9.78 -8.89
N LEU A 25 7.91 8.67 -8.17
CA LEU A 25 7.58 8.50 -6.76
C LEU A 25 8.63 9.10 -5.80
N GLY A 26 9.74 9.64 -6.33
CA GLY A 26 10.78 10.32 -5.54
C GLY A 26 11.90 9.42 -5.02
N PHE A 27 12.02 8.21 -5.57
CA PHE A 27 13.08 7.24 -5.27
C PHE A 27 14.20 7.32 -6.32
N THR A 28 15.37 6.77 -5.99
CA THR A 28 16.54 6.82 -6.87
C THR A 28 16.67 5.53 -7.68
N PRO A 29 16.53 5.57 -9.01
CA PRO A 29 16.91 4.47 -9.90
C PRO A 29 18.43 4.41 -10.11
N PRO A 30 18.98 3.26 -10.58
CA PRO A 30 18.27 2.00 -10.83
C PRO A 30 17.92 1.27 -9.53
N ALA A 31 17.20 0.14 -9.65
CA ALA A 31 16.99 -0.75 -8.52
C ALA A 31 18.33 -1.16 -7.88
N THR A 32 18.39 -1.14 -6.54
CA THR A 32 19.61 -1.47 -5.78
C THR A 32 19.71 -2.93 -5.42
N GLU A 33 18.57 -3.60 -5.32
CA GLU A 33 18.49 -5.02 -5.00
C GLU A 33 17.16 -5.61 -5.47
N THR A 34 17.11 -6.94 -5.49
CA THR A 34 15.87 -7.70 -5.59
C THR A 34 15.52 -8.27 -4.22
N VAL A 35 14.27 -8.16 -3.80
CA VAL A 35 13.77 -8.73 -2.54
C VAL A 35 12.57 -9.62 -2.78
N THR A 36 12.42 -10.68 -2.01
CA THR A 36 11.19 -11.49 -2.03
C THR A 36 10.03 -10.74 -1.38
N PHE A 37 8.79 -11.14 -1.69
CA PHE A 37 7.59 -10.51 -1.15
C PHE A 37 7.60 -10.46 0.37
N ASP A 38 7.89 -11.58 1.05
CA ASP A 38 7.95 -11.66 2.52
C ASP A 38 8.94 -10.64 3.13
N ARG A 39 10.08 -10.42 2.48
CA ARG A 39 11.08 -9.42 2.88
C ARG A 39 10.63 -8.00 2.59
N GLY A 40 9.92 -7.80 1.49
CA GLY A 40 9.36 -6.51 1.08
C GLY A 40 8.18 -6.05 1.94
N LEU A 41 7.42 -6.99 2.53
CA LEU A 41 6.30 -6.70 3.43
C LEU A 41 6.73 -5.90 4.66
N TYR A 42 7.89 -6.23 5.22
CA TYR A 42 8.37 -5.57 6.42
C TYR A 42 8.83 -4.13 6.11
N PRO A 43 8.27 -3.12 6.82
CA PRO A 43 8.60 -1.72 6.61
C PRO A 43 10.10 -1.50 6.60
N SER A 44 10.61 -1.04 5.47
CA SER A 44 12.01 -0.77 5.30
C SER A 44 12.18 0.43 4.35
N PRO A 45 13.26 1.22 4.48
CA PRO A 45 13.41 2.42 3.66
C PRO A 45 13.38 2.09 2.17
N GLY A 46 12.69 2.91 1.39
CA GLY A 46 12.57 2.75 -0.06
C GLY A 46 11.19 2.31 -0.53
N VAL A 47 11.18 1.78 -1.74
CA VAL A 47 10.00 1.19 -2.39
C VAL A 47 10.42 -0.09 -3.11
N ALA A 48 9.59 -1.12 -3.06
CA ALA A 48 9.80 -2.35 -3.84
C ALA A 48 8.63 -2.54 -4.79
N MET A 49 8.89 -2.90 -6.05
CA MET A 49 7.87 -3.03 -7.10
C MET A 49 7.98 -4.35 -7.85
N ALA A 50 6.83 -4.98 -8.10
CA ALA A 50 6.72 -6.18 -8.92
C ALA A 50 5.41 -6.17 -9.71
N ARG A 51 5.31 -7.08 -10.69
CA ARG A 51 4.04 -7.42 -11.33
C ARG A 51 3.54 -8.75 -10.77
N TRP A 52 2.27 -8.81 -10.38
CA TRP A 52 1.62 -10.02 -9.92
C TRP A 52 0.16 -10.02 -10.35
N ASN A 53 -0.32 -11.14 -10.92
CA ASN A 53 -1.74 -11.34 -11.24
C ASN A 53 -2.37 -10.12 -11.96
N GLU A 54 -1.72 -9.64 -13.03
CA GLU A 54 -2.10 -8.44 -13.80
C GLU A 54 -2.04 -7.08 -13.07
N HIS A 55 -1.50 -7.05 -11.85
CA HIS A 55 -1.33 -5.84 -11.06
C HIS A 55 0.14 -5.43 -10.98
N LEU A 56 0.37 -4.12 -10.97
CA LEU A 56 1.56 -3.55 -10.38
C LEU A 56 1.34 -3.54 -8.86
N VAL A 57 2.27 -4.15 -8.13
CA VAL A 57 2.30 -4.16 -6.66
C VAL A 57 3.48 -3.33 -6.19
N VAL A 58 3.21 -2.39 -5.30
CA VAL A 58 4.18 -1.45 -4.73
C VAL A 58 4.18 -1.60 -3.22
N LEU A 59 5.31 -2.02 -2.66
CA LEU A 59 5.50 -2.16 -1.21
C LEU A 59 6.25 -0.94 -0.70
N SER A 60 5.58 -0.13 0.11
CA SER A 60 6.18 1.05 0.74
C SER A 60 5.33 1.57 1.89
N ASP A 61 5.92 1.55 3.08
CA ASP A 61 5.35 2.15 4.28
C ASP A 61 5.11 3.67 4.14
N GLU A 62 6.08 4.35 3.50
CA GLU A 62 6.00 5.79 3.28
C GLU A 62 4.83 6.15 2.36
N LEU A 63 4.68 5.46 1.23
CA LEU A 63 3.63 5.77 0.26
C LEU A 63 2.24 5.36 0.76
N ALA A 64 2.11 4.19 1.40
CA ALA A 64 0.84 3.75 1.97
C ALA A 64 0.40 4.69 3.09
N GLY A 65 1.30 5.07 4.00
CA GLY A 65 1.03 6.01 5.08
C GLY A 65 0.62 7.40 4.59
N GLN A 66 1.18 7.90 3.50
CA GLN A 66 0.76 9.18 2.88
C GLN A 66 -0.71 9.15 2.44
N LEU A 67 -1.16 8.01 1.90
CA LEU A 67 -2.52 7.85 1.38
C LEU A 67 -3.53 7.39 2.43
N LEU A 68 -3.08 6.72 3.50
CA LEU A 68 -3.94 6.28 4.60
C LEU A 68 -4.08 7.30 5.72
N ASN A 69 -3.17 8.26 5.90
CA ASN A 69 -3.30 9.22 7.03
C ASN A 69 -4.07 10.50 6.66
N ALA A 70 -3.93 10.99 5.42
CA ALA A 70 -4.60 12.21 4.94
C ALA A 70 -4.42 12.39 3.42
N PRO A 71 -5.04 11.55 2.58
CA PRO A 71 -4.70 11.44 1.15
C PRO A 71 -4.94 12.73 0.35
N GLU A 72 -6.05 13.42 0.61
CA GLU A 72 -6.45 14.59 -0.18
C GLU A 72 -5.84 15.91 0.33
N GLN A 73 -5.30 15.90 1.55
CA GLN A 73 -4.83 17.09 2.25
C GLN A 73 -3.30 17.27 2.18
N THR A 74 -2.56 16.24 1.77
CA THR A 74 -1.10 16.29 1.76
C THR A 74 -0.53 16.36 0.34
N ASN A 75 0.47 17.24 0.14
CA ASN A 75 1.20 17.32 -1.12
C ASN A 75 1.89 16.00 -1.53
N PRO A 76 2.47 15.21 -0.59
CA PRO A 76 3.02 13.89 -0.90
C PRO A 76 1.98 12.90 -1.45
N GLY A 77 0.80 12.77 -0.83
CA GLY A 77 -0.26 11.87 -1.32
C GLY A 77 -0.69 12.21 -2.75
N ARG A 78 -0.86 13.50 -3.07
CA ARG A 78 -1.18 13.96 -4.44
C ARG A 78 -0.10 13.60 -5.46
N ARG A 79 1.18 13.65 -5.09
CA ARG A 79 2.28 13.24 -5.98
C ARG A 79 2.27 11.75 -6.24
N THR A 80 2.04 10.95 -5.20
CA THR A 80 1.91 9.48 -5.30
C THR A 80 0.76 9.10 -6.24
N LEU A 81 -0.42 9.73 -6.08
CA LEU A 81 -1.55 9.52 -6.97
C LEU A 81 -1.24 9.96 -8.42
N ALA A 82 -0.56 11.09 -8.61
CA ALA A 82 -0.19 11.55 -9.94
C ALA A 82 0.81 10.60 -10.63
N ALA A 83 1.79 10.08 -9.89
CA ALA A 83 2.79 9.14 -10.40
C ALA A 83 2.19 7.78 -10.75
N LEU A 84 1.24 7.29 -9.93
CA LEU A 84 0.55 6.03 -10.19
C LEU A 84 -0.58 6.16 -11.23
N GLY A 85 -0.90 7.38 -11.66
CA GLY A 85 -1.88 7.68 -12.70
C GLY A 85 -3.33 7.63 -12.21
N PRO A 86 -4.29 8.04 -13.06
CA PRO A 86 -5.72 8.14 -12.71
C PRO A 86 -6.43 6.77 -12.69
N HIS A 87 -5.69 5.69 -12.43
CA HIS A 87 -6.21 4.34 -12.41
C HIS A 87 -6.92 4.05 -11.08
N ARG A 88 -7.69 2.96 -11.07
CA ARG A 88 -8.17 2.36 -9.84
C ARG A 88 -6.97 1.89 -9.02
N LEU A 89 -6.81 2.44 -7.83
CA LEU A 89 -5.68 2.21 -6.95
C LEU A 89 -6.17 1.74 -5.59
N LEU A 90 -5.73 0.56 -5.19
CA LEU A 90 -5.94 -0.01 -3.87
C LEU A 90 -4.73 0.34 -3.01
N VAL A 91 -4.98 0.78 -1.77
CA VAL A 91 -3.97 1.05 -0.76
C VAL A 91 -4.35 0.31 0.49
N ALA A 92 -3.39 -0.39 1.10
CA ALA A 92 -3.61 -1.17 2.30
C ALA A 92 -2.46 -1.02 3.30
N GLY A 93 -2.81 -1.03 4.58
CA GLY A 93 -1.93 -0.98 5.73
C GLY A 93 -2.40 -1.97 6.78
N LEU A 94 -1.50 -2.77 7.33
CA LEU A 94 -1.80 -3.71 8.42
C LEU A 94 -0.59 -3.83 9.34
N HIS A 95 -0.85 -3.84 10.65
CA HIS A 95 0.15 -4.14 11.65
C HIS A 95 -0.48 -4.87 12.84
N SER A 96 -0.44 -6.21 12.83
CA SER A 96 -1.21 -7.05 13.76
C SER A 96 -0.83 -6.89 15.24
N VAL A 97 0.37 -6.36 15.56
CA VAL A 97 0.78 -6.15 16.97
C VAL A 97 0.02 -5.00 17.63
N THR A 98 -0.33 -3.98 16.84
CA THR A 98 -1.09 -2.80 17.30
C THR A 98 -2.53 -2.87 16.83
N ASP A 99 -2.90 -4.02 16.23
CA ASP A 99 -4.14 -4.23 15.50
C ASP A 99 -4.52 -3.07 14.58
N PHE A 100 -3.50 -2.44 13.98
CA PHE A 100 -3.71 -1.34 13.06
C PHE A 100 -4.13 -1.91 11.72
N TYR A 101 -5.18 -1.35 11.14
CA TYR A 101 -5.65 -1.66 9.80
C TYR A 101 -5.98 -0.39 9.04
N GLY A 102 -5.83 -0.46 7.73
CA GLY A 102 -6.21 0.62 6.85
C GLY A 102 -6.38 0.12 5.44
N TYR A 103 -7.44 0.57 4.78
CA TYR A 103 -7.59 0.39 3.35
C TYR A 103 -8.21 1.64 2.73
N ALA A 104 -7.81 1.91 1.49
CA ALA A 104 -8.37 3.00 0.70
C ALA A 104 -8.40 2.62 -0.78
N LEU A 105 -9.51 2.94 -1.42
CA LEU A 105 -9.75 2.83 -2.84
C LEU A 105 -9.78 4.23 -3.44
N PHE A 106 -8.90 4.45 -4.42
CA PHE A 106 -8.90 5.65 -5.25
C PHE A 106 -9.32 5.31 -6.67
N GLU A 107 -10.11 6.19 -7.27
CA GLU A 107 -10.43 6.14 -8.70
C GLU A 107 -10.27 7.54 -9.29
N GLN A 108 -9.63 7.64 -10.47
CA GLN A 108 -9.37 8.93 -11.12
C GLN A 108 -8.66 9.94 -10.21
N GLY A 109 -7.80 9.44 -9.32
CA GLY A 109 -7.05 10.26 -8.34
C GLY A 109 -7.89 10.83 -7.19
N ARG A 110 -9.10 10.31 -6.94
CA ARG A 110 -9.98 10.73 -5.84
C ARG A 110 -10.29 9.58 -4.91
N LEU A 111 -10.45 9.87 -3.62
CA LEU A 111 -10.83 8.86 -2.63
C LEU A 111 -12.30 8.44 -2.83
N VAL A 112 -12.53 7.16 -3.11
CA VAL A 112 -13.88 6.59 -3.27
C VAL A 112 -14.38 5.98 -1.97
N ARG A 113 -13.52 5.18 -1.32
CA ARG A 113 -13.77 4.56 -0.02
C ARG A 113 -12.45 4.47 0.74
N GLY A 114 -12.44 4.80 2.02
CA GLY A 114 -11.33 4.46 2.89
C GLY A 114 -11.77 4.34 4.34
N ARG A 115 -11.07 3.49 5.08
CA ARG A 115 -11.29 3.27 6.51
C ARG A 115 -9.95 2.90 7.14
N VAL A 116 -9.64 3.55 8.26
CA VAL A 116 -8.43 3.30 9.05
C VAL A 116 -8.81 3.21 10.51
N GLY A 117 -8.22 2.25 11.22
CA GLY A 117 -8.47 2.06 12.63
C GLY A 117 -7.37 1.25 13.33
N ALA A 118 -7.52 1.11 14.63
CA ALA A 118 -6.69 0.27 15.48
C ALA A 118 -7.51 -0.27 16.66
N ALA A 119 -7.08 -1.36 17.31
CA ALA A 119 -7.78 -1.89 18.48
C ALA A 119 -7.96 -0.84 19.59
N ASP A 120 -6.90 -0.08 19.88
CA ASP A 120 -6.88 0.86 21.00
C ASP A 120 -7.68 2.16 20.70
N ASP A 121 -7.78 2.54 19.43
CA ASP A 121 -8.37 3.82 18.99
C ASP A 121 -9.73 3.65 18.30
N GLY A 122 -10.14 2.42 17.99
CA GLY A 122 -11.31 2.15 17.14
C GLY A 122 -11.12 2.67 15.72
N VAL A 123 -12.18 3.24 15.13
CA VAL A 123 -12.11 3.88 13.80
C VAL A 123 -11.48 5.26 13.94
N ILE A 124 -10.30 5.44 13.35
CA ILE A 124 -9.56 6.71 13.33
C ILE A 124 -10.17 7.65 12.28
N TRP A 125 -10.45 7.14 11.09
CA TRP A 125 -11.23 7.86 10.08
C TRP A 125 -11.89 6.93 9.07
N GLU A 126 -12.96 7.42 8.47
CA GLU A 126 -13.73 6.72 7.47
C GLU A 126 -14.34 7.70 6.45
N GLN A 127 -14.35 7.34 5.16
CA GLN A 127 -14.97 8.12 4.10
C GLN A 127 -15.51 7.22 2.99
N GLY A 128 -16.64 7.60 2.39
CA GLY A 128 -17.27 6.88 1.29
C GLY A 128 -18.19 5.74 1.75
N PRO A 129 -18.98 5.13 0.85
CA PRO A 129 -19.86 4.03 1.20
C PRO A 129 -19.08 2.74 1.51
N PRO A 130 -19.51 1.91 2.48
CA PRO A 130 -18.85 0.65 2.80
C PRO A 130 -18.90 -0.32 1.61
N PHE A 131 -17.89 -1.18 1.48
CA PHE A 131 -17.96 -2.32 0.57
C PHE A 131 -19.05 -3.32 1.01
N ALA A 132 -19.52 -4.16 0.09
CA ALA A 132 -20.56 -5.14 0.40
C ALA A 132 -20.17 -6.19 1.47
N TRP A 133 -18.86 -6.42 1.64
CA TRP A 133 -18.30 -7.30 2.66
C TRP A 133 -18.06 -6.60 4.00
N GLU A 134 -18.11 -5.27 4.04
CA GLU A 134 -18.09 -4.55 5.31
C GLU A 134 -19.50 -4.61 5.90
N ASP A 135 -19.69 -5.28 7.05
CA ASP A 135 -20.94 -5.09 7.81
C ASP A 135 -20.78 -3.84 8.70
N PRO A 136 -21.52 -2.75 8.43
CA PRO A 136 -21.43 -1.52 9.22
C PRO A 136 -21.99 -1.67 10.64
N ARG A 137 -22.59 -2.81 10.98
CA ARG A 137 -23.16 -3.12 12.29
C ARG A 137 -22.32 -4.10 13.10
N ASP A 138 -21.18 -4.51 12.54
CA ASP A 138 -20.24 -5.39 13.20
C ASP A 138 -19.56 -4.65 14.35
N ASP A 139 -19.91 -5.02 15.57
CA ASP A 139 -19.29 -4.54 16.80
C ASP A 139 -17.92 -5.20 17.06
N GLU A 140 -17.58 -6.24 16.30
CA GLU A 140 -16.33 -6.99 16.35
C GLU A 140 -15.54 -6.87 15.03
N PHE A 141 -15.56 -5.69 14.40
CA PHE A 141 -14.90 -5.47 13.11
C PHE A 141 -13.44 -5.94 13.10
N GLU A 142 -13.17 -7.02 12.36
CA GLU A 142 -11.85 -7.63 12.29
C GLU A 142 -11.00 -6.97 11.20
N GLY A 143 -10.11 -6.06 11.62
CA GLY A 143 -9.30 -5.24 10.71
C GLY A 143 -8.38 -6.04 9.77
N GLU A 144 -7.79 -7.13 10.26
CA GLU A 144 -6.93 -8.01 9.47
C GLU A 144 -7.70 -8.68 8.32
N THR A 145 -8.80 -9.36 8.65
CA THR A 145 -9.68 -9.99 7.65
C THR A 145 -10.23 -8.98 6.65
N ALA A 146 -10.56 -7.76 7.08
CA ALA A 146 -10.98 -6.68 6.17
C ALA A 146 -9.88 -6.31 5.16
N VAL A 147 -8.63 -6.16 5.60
CA VAL A 147 -7.50 -5.86 4.71
C VAL A 147 -7.23 -7.01 3.73
N PHE A 148 -7.28 -8.27 4.20
CA PHE A 148 -7.10 -9.43 3.31
C PHE A 148 -8.22 -9.54 2.29
N THR A 149 -9.47 -9.33 2.72
CA THR A 149 -10.63 -9.32 1.83
C THR A 149 -10.50 -8.21 0.77
N PHE A 150 -10.07 -7.02 1.18
CA PHE A 150 -9.85 -5.89 0.27
C PHE A 150 -8.80 -6.19 -0.81
N LEU A 151 -7.77 -6.98 -0.51
CA LEU A 151 -6.68 -7.32 -1.42
C LEU A 151 -6.91 -8.60 -2.24
N THR A 152 -8.05 -9.26 -2.09
CA THR A 152 -8.40 -10.46 -2.87
C THR A 152 -8.36 -10.22 -4.38
N GLU A 153 -8.73 -9.03 -4.85
CA GLU A 153 -8.63 -8.64 -6.27
C GLU A 153 -7.18 -8.66 -6.77
N VAL A 154 -6.22 -8.32 -5.92
CA VAL A 154 -4.80 -8.27 -6.26
C VAL A 154 -4.20 -9.67 -6.25
N PHE A 155 -4.47 -10.44 -5.19
CA PHE A 155 -3.79 -11.73 -4.99
C PHE A 155 -4.55 -12.94 -5.52
N GLY A 156 -5.80 -12.79 -5.94
CA GLY A 156 -6.66 -13.89 -6.39
C GLY A 156 -7.27 -14.72 -5.25
N GLY A 157 -7.03 -14.33 -4.00
CA GLY A 157 -7.50 -15.00 -2.79
C GLY A 157 -7.11 -14.21 -1.54
N LEU A 158 -7.47 -14.72 -0.35
CA LEU A 158 -7.02 -14.13 0.90
C LEU A 158 -5.50 -14.30 1.05
N LEU A 159 -4.84 -13.30 1.65
CA LEU A 159 -3.38 -13.26 1.73
C LEU A 159 -2.79 -14.37 2.61
N ASP A 160 -3.50 -14.77 3.66
CA ASP A 160 -3.17 -15.88 4.55
C ASP A 160 -3.36 -17.27 3.91
N ALA A 161 -4.11 -17.34 2.83
CA ALA A 161 -4.30 -18.52 1.98
C ALA A 161 -3.51 -18.44 0.66
N ALA A 162 -2.63 -17.44 0.50
CA ALA A 162 -1.89 -17.25 -0.74
C ALA A 162 -0.86 -18.36 -0.98
N ASP A 163 -0.65 -18.69 -2.25
CA ASP A 163 0.34 -19.67 -2.71
C ASP A 163 1.77 -19.24 -2.35
N ASP A 164 2.64 -20.19 -2.01
CA ASP A 164 4.09 -20.01 -1.80
C ASP A 164 4.76 -19.23 -2.96
N ASN A 165 4.23 -19.36 -4.18
CA ASN A 165 4.66 -18.60 -5.34
C ASN A 165 4.57 -17.08 -5.15
N LEU A 166 3.58 -16.57 -4.40
CA LEU A 166 3.49 -15.16 -4.06
C LEU A 166 4.66 -14.75 -3.16
N PHE A 167 5.02 -15.58 -2.17
CA PHE A 167 6.10 -15.27 -1.24
C PHE A 167 7.49 -15.36 -1.90
N ALA A 168 7.63 -16.21 -2.92
CA ALA A 168 8.82 -16.29 -3.77
C ALA A 168 8.90 -15.16 -4.83
N LEU A 169 7.87 -14.33 -4.98
CA LEU A 169 7.86 -13.26 -5.97
C LEU A 169 8.97 -12.24 -5.70
N GLU A 170 9.74 -11.95 -6.74
CA GLU A 170 10.85 -11.01 -6.71
C GLU A 170 10.40 -9.57 -7.03
N PHE A 171 10.71 -8.65 -6.12
CA PHE A 171 10.47 -7.22 -6.24
C PHE A 171 11.77 -6.48 -6.51
N GLN A 172 11.75 -5.55 -7.45
CA GLN A 172 12.84 -4.61 -7.66
C GLN A 172 12.75 -3.50 -6.63
N ARG A 173 13.83 -3.29 -5.88
CA ARG A 173 13.83 -2.33 -4.77
C ARG A 173 14.68 -1.11 -5.05
N TYR A 174 14.12 0.04 -4.71
CA TYR A 174 14.68 1.36 -4.92
C TYR A 174 14.87 2.09 -3.59
N GLN A 175 15.98 2.83 -3.47
CA GLN A 175 16.29 3.57 -2.26
C GLN A 175 15.58 4.92 -2.22
N ALA A 176 15.22 5.37 -1.01
CA ALA A 176 14.73 6.73 -0.80
C ALA A 176 15.76 7.76 -1.31
N GLY A 177 15.30 8.74 -2.08
CA GLY A 177 16.17 9.79 -2.61
C GLY A 177 16.81 10.65 -1.51
N LEU A 178 17.92 11.33 -1.83
CA LEU A 178 18.67 12.18 -0.88
C LEU A 178 17.78 13.20 -0.15
N LYS A 179 16.75 13.75 -0.82
CA LYS A 179 15.80 14.70 -0.22
C LYS A 179 14.91 14.04 0.85
N SER A 180 14.44 12.80 0.63
CA SER A 180 13.68 12.03 1.61
C SER A 180 14.56 11.66 2.81
N LYS A 181 15.82 11.27 2.58
CA LYS A 181 16.80 11.00 3.64
C LYS A 181 17.07 12.21 4.53
N LEU A 182 17.26 13.40 3.94
CA LEU A 182 17.46 14.64 4.69
C LEU A 182 16.20 15.01 5.50
N LYS A 183 15.00 14.85 4.91
CA LYS A 183 13.74 15.14 5.61
C LYS A 183 13.56 14.25 6.86
N ARG A 184 13.87 12.95 6.75
CA ARG A 184 13.88 12.00 7.88
C ARG A 184 14.93 12.31 8.95
N LEU A 185 16.13 12.75 8.56
CA LEU A 185 17.19 13.08 9.51
C LEU A 185 16.93 14.38 10.29
N PHE A 186 16.21 15.33 9.68
CA PHE A 186 16.02 16.67 10.23
C PHE A 186 14.59 16.97 10.71
N GLY A 187 13.64 16.03 10.60
CA GLY A 187 12.28 16.19 11.11
C GLY A 187 11.48 17.33 10.46
N LEU A 188 11.86 17.72 9.24
CA LEU A 188 11.22 18.78 8.43
C LEU A 188 10.07 18.24 7.58
#